data_AF-A0A6V7PFU2-F1
#
_entry.id   AF-A0A6V7PFU2-F1
#
_cell.length_a   1.000
_cell.length_b   1.000
_cell.length_c   1.000
_cell.angle_alpha   90.00
_cell.angle_beta   90.00
_cell.angle_gamma   90.00
#
_symmetry.space_group_name_H-M   'P 1'
#
loop_
_entity.id
_entity.type
_entity.pdbx_description
1 polymer ?
#
loop_
_entity_poly.entity_id
_entity_poly.type
_entity_poly.pdbx_seq_one_letter_code
_entity_poly.pdbx_strand_id
1 'polypeptide(L)'
;MATRALLRRSKNPNLAPLILRILTSPLHHPSRLKRFKGDEERLEKFVKSHVLRLLKMDKIAVLNELQRQEEVDLALKMFSIIQKEDWYKPDVYLYKDLIVALARNVCGGYQGILEIRVAIRCDEYLRGHDKIAEPPEELPFRILLKGLLPHPLLRNRVKQDFEELFPERHIYDPPEEIFGTPEFGSTLFRFLSKERTVRVNSSSHAFLAAWKAACNFGGAASLLIPPGTFALGPVNLRGPCKNHKSPFVEIRGNLRAPPRFIRSPDMFWIKFNDLNELTVTGGGVLDGQGALSWLRKKCGHGRSSKLPPTTLKFKDVSNSSIHRLNLVNSKAFHMNFHQCNHIDVHDLKITAPGNSLNTDGIHIGQTSHISIRNSIISTGDDCISIGPGSRNVTVSNITCGPGHGISIGSLGKYRNETDVIGLLVKNCTVKNTTNGVRIKTWPGSPGLQAIRALNITFEDITMINVSNPIIINQLYCPGHGCTKKA
;
A
#
# COMPACT_ATOMS: atom_id res chain seq x y z
N MET A 1 -32.68 -5.99 32.45
CA MET A 1 -33.52 -4.82 32.13
C MET A 1 -33.86 -4.69 30.64
N ALA A 2 -33.01 -5.10 29.69
CA ALA A 2 -33.31 -5.07 28.24
C ALA A 2 -34.46 -6.00 27.79
N THR A 3 -34.71 -7.11 28.50
CA THR A 3 -35.73 -8.10 28.14
C THR A 3 -37.17 -7.63 28.40
N ARG A 4 -37.40 -6.70 29.34
CA ARG A 4 -38.73 -6.17 29.65
C ARG A 4 -39.20 -5.10 28.67
N ALA A 5 -38.29 -4.46 27.92
CA ALA A 5 -38.62 -3.40 26.96
C ALA A 5 -39.19 -3.95 25.64
N LEU A 6 -38.77 -5.15 25.22
CA LEU A 6 -39.25 -5.80 23.99
C LEU A 6 -40.66 -6.41 24.13
N LEU A 7 -41.02 -6.87 25.32
CA LEU A 7 -42.34 -7.48 25.58
C LEU A 7 -43.50 -6.47 25.66
N ARG A 8 -43.23 -5.19 25.92
CA ARG A 8 -44.28 -4.16 26.01
C ARG A 8 -44.74 -3.58 24.66
N ARG A 9 -44.10 -3.93 23.54
CA ARG A 9 -44.40 -3.36 22.20
C ARG A 9 -45.10 -4.32 21.23
N SER A 10 -45.32 -5.58 21.58
CA SER A 10 -46.04 -6.52 20.72
C SER A 10 -47.52 -6.59 21.09
N LYS A 11 -48.40 -6.07 20.23
CA LYS A 11 -49.87 -6.20 20.34
C LYS A 11 -50.40 -7.54 19.78
N ASN A 12 -49.53 -8.54 19.57
CA ASN A 12 -49.94 -9.84 19.05
C ASN A 12 -49.82 -10.93 20.14
N PRO A 13 -50.94 -11.46 20.67
CA PRO A 13 -50.94 -12.38 21.82
C PRO A 13 -50.26 -13.73 21.53
N ASN A 14 -49.97 -14.05 20.25
CA ASN A 14 -49.29 -15.29 19.86
C ASN A 14 -47.77 -15.17 19.69
N LEU A 15 -47.19 -13.96 19.77
CA LEU A 15 -45.75 -13.74 19.50
C LEU A 15 -44.88 -13.81 20.76
N ALA A 16 -45.43 -13.48 21.93
CA ALA A 16 -44.70 -13.51 23.19
C ALA A 16 -44.26 -14.93 23.63
N PRO A 17 -45.07 -15.99 23.47
CA PRO A 17 -44.64 -17.36 23.77
C PRO A 17 -43.57 -17.86 22.79
N LEU A 18 -43.58 -17.37 21.54
CA LEU A 18 -42.63 -17.76 20.50
C LEU A 18 -41.25 -17.13 20.74
N ILE A 19 -41.20 -15.84 21.09
CA ILE A 19 -39.95 -15.13 21.45
C ILE A 19 -39.39 -15.68 22.78
N LEU A 20 -40.25 -16.03 23.73
CA LEU A 20 -39.80 -16.70 24.97
C LEU A 20 -39.25 -18.10 24.67
N ARG A 21 -39.91 -18.90 23.81
CA ARG A 21 -39.39 -20.21 23.35
C ARG A 21 -38.05 -20.12 22.61
N ILE A 22 -37.86 -19.10 21.77
CA ILE A 22 -36.59 -18.88 21.05
C ILE A 22 -35.46 -18.50 22.03
N LEU A 23 -35.77 -17.72 23.09
CA LEU A 23 -34.77 -17.26 24.06
C LEU A 23 -34.54 -18.23 25.24
N THR A 24 -35.44 -19.16 25.51
CA THR A 24 -35.32 -20.12 26.64
C THR A 24 -35.13 -21.58 26.23
N SER A 25 -35.10 -21.90 24.92
CA SER A 25 -34.78 -23.25 24.45
C SER A 25 -33.27 -23.52 24.59
N PRO A 26 -32.82 -24.61 25.25
CA PRO A 26 -31.39 -24.92 25.47
C PRO A 26 -30.58 -25.19 24.19
N LEU A 27 -31.20 -25.10 23.01
CA LEU A 27 -30.70 -25.58 21.73
C LEU A 27 -30.19 -24.47 20.79
N HIS A 28 -30.42 -23.18 21.05
CA HIS A 28 -30.19 -22.11 20.04
C HIS A 28 -29.17 -21.04 20.45
N HIS A 29 -28.30 -21.31 21.43
CA HIS A 29 -27.25 -20.36 21.81
C HIS A 29 -25.93 -20.66 21.06
N PRO A 30 -25.41 -19.76 20.20
CA PRO A 30 -24.14 -19.92 19.47
C PRO A 30 -22.93 -20.22 20.39
N SER A 31 -23.07 -19.89 21.68
CA SER A 31 -22.10 -20.17 22.74
C SER A 31 -21.80 -21.66 22.94
N ARG A 32 -22.65 -22.59 22.48
CA ARG A 32 -22.34 -24.04 22.53
C ARG A 32 -21.45 -24.49 21.38
N LEU A 33 -21.63 -23.96 20.16
CA LEU A 33 -20.71 -24.22 19.04
C LEU A 33 -19.28 -23.78 19.37
N LYS A 34 -19.14 -22.69 20.13
CA LYS A 34 -17.86 -22.21 20.66
C LYS A 34 -17.21 -23.15 21.68
N ARG A 35 -17.99 -23.97 22.41
CA ARG A 35 -17.45 -24.93 23.41
C ARG A 35 -16.76 -26.15 22.79
N PHE A 36 -16.97 -26.38 21.49
CA PHE A 36 -16.35 -27.47 20.74
C PHE A 36 -15.20 -26.98 19.83
N LYS A 37 -14.75 -25.72 20.02
CA LYS A 37 -13.65 -25.14 19.25
C LYS A 37 -12.35 -25.89 19.59
N GLY A 38 -11.80 -26.60 18.60
CA GLY A 38 -10.60 -27.44 18.74
C GLY A 38 -10.86 -28.95 18.90
N ASP A 39 -12.12 -29.40 18.95
CA ASP A 39 -12.50 -30.81 19.06
C ASP A 39 -13.51 -31.15 17.94
N GLU A 40 -12.98 -31.54 16.78
CA GLU A 40 -13.77 -31.72 15.54
C GLU A 40 -14.78 -32.86 15.62
N GLU A 41 -14.47 -33.94 16.33
CA GLU A 41 -15.33 -35.12 16.43
C GLU A 41 -16.61 -34.80 17.23
N ARG A 42 -16.48 -34.07 18.34
CA ARG A 42 -17.65 -33.59 19.11
C ARG A 42 -18.46 -32.56 18.34
N LEU A 43 -17.80 -31.69 17.59
CA LEU A 43 -18.46 -30.69 16.76
C LEU A 43 -19.33 -31.35 15.67
N GLU A 44 -18.80 -32.37 14.98
CA GLU A 44 -19.57 -33.11 13.97
C GLU A 44 -20.78 -33.84 14.57
N LYS A 45 -20.60 -34.49 15.72
CA LYS A 45 -21.71 -35.18 16.41
C LYS A 45 -22.81 -34.20 16.81
N PHE A 46 -22.44 -33.00 17.26
CA PHE A 46 -23.38 -31.94 17.61
C PHE A 46 -24.12 -31.41 16.37
N VAL A 47 -23.38 -31.16 15.28
CA VAL A 47 -23.95 -30.72 14.00
C VAL A 47 -24.99 -31.72 13.48
N LYS A 48 -24.66 -33.01 13.45
CA LYS A 48 -25.57 -34.06 12.97
C LYS A 48 -26.84 -34.20 13.81
N SER A 49 -26.72 -34.08 15.13
CA SER A 49 -27.84 -34.30 16.05
C SER A 49 -28.77 -33.09 16.19
N HIS A 50 -28.24 -31.87 16.08
CA HIS A 50 -28.98 -30.65 16.45
C HIS A 50 -29.07 -29.60 15.34
N VAL A 51 -28.04 -29.45 14.51
CA VAL A 51 -27.98 -28.38 13.50
C VAL A 51 -28.68 -28.79 12.20
N LEU A 52 -28.53 -30.05 11.76
CA LEU A 52 -29.22 -30.56 10.57
C LEU A 52 -30.75 -30.56 10.69
N ARG A 53 -31.28 -30.63 11.91
CA ARG A 53 -32.72 -30.68 12.18
C ARG A 53 -33.37 -29.30 12.32
N LEU A 54 -32.58 -28.23 12.25
CA LEU A 54 -33.08 -26.86 12.30
C LEU A 54 -33.94 -26.54 11.07
N LEU A 55 -34.94 -25.68 11.26
CA LEU A 55 -35.75 -25.18 10.15
C LEU A 55 -34.94 -24.16 9.34
N LYS A 56 -35.37 -23.90 8.09
CA LYS A 56 -34.73 -22.97 7.15
C LYS A 56 -34.35 -21.63 7.80
N MET A 57 -35.30 -20.98 8.48
CA MET A 57 -35.08 -19.67 9.09
C MET A 57 -34.08 -19.72 10.24
N ASP A 58 -34.06 -20.81 11.01
CA ASP A 58 -33.14 -20.98 12.14
C ASP A 58 -31.71 -21.25 11.66
N LYS A 59 -31.56 -22.02 10.56
CA LYS A 59 -30.24 -22.24 9.94
C LYS A 59 -29.63 -20.92 9.44
N ILE A 60 -30.44 -20.09 8.76
CA ILE A 60 -30.02 -18.78 8.28
C ILE A 60 -29.71 -17.84 9.46
N ALA A 61 -30.53 -17.83 10.50
CA ALA A 61 -30.30 -17.01 11.69
C ALA A 61 -28.98 -17.38 12.40
N VAL A 62 -28.67 -18.68 12.50
CA VAL A 62 -27.39 -19.16 13.06
C VAL A 62 -26.22 -18.71 12.20
N LEU A 63 -26.31 -18.82 10.87
CA LEU A 63 -25.26 -18.35 9.95
C LEU A 63 -25.02 -16.83 10.10
N ASN A 64 -26.09 -16.04 10.10
CA ASN A 64 -26.01 -14.58 10.24
C ASN A 64 -25.41 -14.17 11.60
N GLU A 65 -25.75 -14.89 12.68
CA GLU A 65 -25.20 -14.61 14.00
C GLU A 65 -23.72 -15.02 14.11
N LEU A 66 -23.31 -16.13 13.46
CA LEU A 66 -21.90 -16.52 13.38
C LEU A 66 -21.07 -15.50 12.57
N GLN A 67 -21.62 -14.99 11.46
CA GLN A 67 -21.02 -13.91 10.69
C GLN A 67 -20.91 -12.62 11.50
N ARG A 68 -21.97 -12.25 12.23
CA ARG A 68 -22.00 -11.06 13.10
C ARG A 68 -20.97 -11.16 14.25
N GLN A 69 -20.72 -12.36 14.75
CA GLN A 69 -19.73 -12.63 15.79
C GLN A 69 -18.32 -12.92 15.24
N GLU A 70 -18.11 -12.79 13.92
CA GLU A 70 -16.82 -13.01 13.25
C GLU A 70 -16.23 -14.43 13.39
N GLU A 71 -17.06 -15.45 13.67
CA GLU A 71 -16.64 -16.85 13.75
C GLU A 71 -16.68 -17.52 12.36
N VAL A 72 -15.72 -17.16 11.51
CA VAL A 72 -15.73 -17.50 10.07
C VAL A 72 -15.67 -19.01 9.79
N ASP A 73 -14.83 -19.77 10.48
CA ASP A 73 -14.71 -21.23 10.24
C ASP A 73 -16.04 -21.95 10.54
N LEU A 74 -16.75 -21.52 11.58
CA LEU A 74 -18.06 -22.06 11.93
C LEU A 74 -19.15 -21.57 10.98
N ALA A 75 -19.06 -20.32 10.52
CA ALA A 75 -19.96 -19.77 9.51
C ALA A 75 -19.82 -20.51 8.17
N LEU A 76 -18.60 -20.86 7.74
CA LEU A 76 -18.35 -21.67 6.55
C LEU A 76 -18.91 -23.09 6.69
N LYS A 77 -18.70 -23.74 7.84
CA LYS A 77 -19.29 -25.06 8.13
C LYS A 77 -20.83 -24.98 8.11
N MET A 78 -21.41 -23.92 8.67
CA MET A 78 -22.86 -23.68 8.67
C MET A 78 -23.42 -23.41 7.27
N PHE A 79 -22.70 -22.62 6.48
CA PHE A 79 -23.04 -22.35 5.09
C PHE A 79 -23.00 -23.63 4.24
N SER A 80 -21.98 -24.48 4.41
CA SER A 80 -21.90 -25.80 3.75
C SER A 80 -23.09 -26.72 4.12
N ILE A 81 -23.59 -26.63 5.35
CA ILE A 81 -24.81 -27.35 5.75
C ILE A 81 -26.03 -26.79 5.01
N ILE A 82 -26.19 -25.47 4.98
CA ILE A 82 -27.30 -24.81 4.28
C ILE A 82 -27.28 -25.13 2.78
N GLN A 83 -26.10 -25.18 2.15
CA GLN A 83 -25.94 -25.52 0.74
C GLN A 83 -26.43 -26.94 0.38
N LYS A 84 -26.53 -27.84 1.36
CA LYS A 84 -27.01 -29.21 1.17
C LYS A 84 -28.51 -29.38 1.38
N GLU A 85 -29.22 -28.29 1.69
CA GLU A 85 -30.67 -28.33 1.93
C GLU A 85 -31.44 -28.18 0.62
N ASP A 86 -32.50 -28.98 0.44
CA ASP A 86 -33.32 -28.97 -0.79
C ASP A 86 -33.96 -27.61 -1.11
N TRP A 87 -34.16 -26.76 -0.09
CA TRP A 87 -34.74 -25.44 -0.23
C TRP A 87 -33.72 -24.35 -0.58
N TYR A 88 -32.42 -24.65 -0.53
CA TYR A 88 -31.38 -23.67 -0.77
C TYR A 88 -31.32 -23.32 -2.26
N LYS A 89 -31.51 -22.03 -2.55
CA LYS A 89 -31.21 -21.44 -3.86
C LYS A 89 -30.05 -20.46 -3.67
N PRO A 90 -29.08 -20.38 -4.60
CA PRO A 90 -27.99 -19.43 -4.52
C PRO A 90 -28.53 -18.01 -4.35
N ASP A 91 -28.28 -17.41 -3.19
CA ASP A 91 -28.68 -16.05 -2.87
C ASP A 91 -27.43 -15.16 -2.90
N VAL A 92 -27.43 -14.20 -3.82
CA VAL A 92 -26.32 -13.26 -4.05
C VAL A 92 -25.99 -12.45 -2.79
N TYR A 93 -26.98 -12.16 -1.93
CA TYR A 93 -26.77 -11.43 -0.69
C TYR A 93 -26.10 -12.30 0.37
N LEU A 94 -26.51 -13.56 0.49
CA LEU A 94 -25.88 -14.52 1.41
C LEU A 94 -24.42 -14.81 1.02
N TYR A 95 -24.17 -14.94 -0.28
CA TYR A 95 -22.82 -15.14 -0.84
C TYR A 95 -21.94 -13.90 -0.64
N LYS A 96 -22.49 -12.70 -0.90
CA LYS A 96 -21.83 -11.41 -0.63
C LYS A 96 -21.46 -11.27 0.85
N ASP A 97 -22.37 -11.58 1.75
CA ASP A 97 -22.15 -11.39 3.19
C ASP A 97 -21.10 -12.39 3.74
N LEU A 98 -21.06 -13.61 3.19
CA LEU A 98 -20.00 -14.58 3.48
C LEU A 98 -18.63 -14.12 2.96
N ILE A 99 -18.57 -13.59 1.73
CA ILE A 99 -17.33 -13.01 1.16
C ILE A 99 -16.88 -11.79 1.96
N VAL A 100 -17.80 -10.95 2.43
CA VAL A 100 -17.50 -9.79 3.29
C VAL A 100 -17.00 -10.24 4.66
N ALA A 101 -17.60 -11.27 5.26
CA ALA A 101 -17.14 -11.85 6.52
C ALA A 101 -15.73 -12.46 6.38
N LEU A 102 -15.46 -13.17 5.28
CA LEU A 102 -14.13 -13.68 4.94
C LEU A 102 -13.12 -12.55 4.74
N ALA A 103 -13.47 -11.52 3.96
CA ALA A 103 -12.60 -10.38 3.69
C ALA A 103 -12.25 -9.58 4.97
N ARG A 104 -13.14 -9.56 5.97
CA ARG A 104 -12.90 -8.94 7.28
C ARG A 104 -11.94 -9.76 8.16
N ASN A 105 -11.92 -11.09 8.01
CA ASN A 105 -11.07 -11.99 8.82
C ASN A 105 -9.69 -12.30 8.21
N VAL A 106 -9.38 -11.83 7.00
CA VAL A 106 -8.07 -12.01 6.31
C VAL A 106 -6.95 -11.11 6.91
N CYS A 107 -6.96 -10.90 8.22
CA CYS A 107 -5.81 -10.38 8.98
C CYS A 107 -4.90 -11.48 9.55
N GLY A 108 -5.24 -12.77 9.42
CA GLY A 108 -4.35 -13.91 9.71
C GLY A 108 -3.75 -14.47 8.43
N GLY A 109 -2.41 -14.48 8.31
CA GLY A 109 -1.69 -14.77 7.06
C GLY A 109 -1.99 -16.12 6.39
N TYR A 110 -1.80 -16.15 5.06
CA TYR A 110 -1.58 -17.26 4.11
C TYR A 110 -2.24 -18.66 4.25
N GLN A 111 -2.91 -19.03 5.35
CA GLN A 111 -3.60 -20.32 5.51
C GLN A 111 -5.07 -20.29 5.03
N GLY A 112 -5.74 -19.13 5.06
CA GLY A 112 -7.11 -19.00 4.50
C GLY A 112 -7.20 -19.11 2.97
N ILE A 113 -6.05 -19.08 2.27
CA ILE A 113 -5.99 -19.20 0.81
C ILE A 113 -6.14 -20.67 0.37
N LEU A 114 -5.86 -21.64 1.26
CA LEU A 114 -5.96 -23.06 0.92
C LEU A 114 -7.40 -23.59 0.95
N GLU A 115 -8.32 -22.99 1.72
CA GLU A 115 -9.73 -23.41 1.75
C GLU A 115 -10.51 -23.00 0.49
N ILE A 116 -10.03 -22.01 -0.26
CA ILE A 116 -10.56 -21.70 -1.60
C ILE A 116 -10.39 -22.89 -2.56
N ARG A 117 -9.43 -23.81 -2.33
CA ARG A 117 -9.23 -24.97 -3.20
C ARG A 117 -10.32 -26.05 -3.08
N VAL A 118 -11.10 -26.08 -2.00
CA VAL A 118 -12.13 -27.12 -1.79
C VAL A 118 -13.50 -26.65 -2.29
N ALA A 119 -13.80 -25.35 -2.24
CA ALA A 119 -15.06 -24.81 -2.79
C ALA A 119 -15.13 -24.86 -4.32
N ILE A 120 -13.98 -24.93 -5.01
CA ILE A 120 -13.88 -24.91 -6.48
C ILE A 120 -14.13 -26.30 -7.13
N ARG A 121 -14.37 -27.37 -6.35
CA ARG A 121 -14.46 -28.75 -6.89
C ARG A 121 -15.87 -29.38 -6.90
N CYS A 122 -16.92 -28.57 -7.10
CA CYS A 122 -18.30 -29.07 -7.24
C CYS A 122 -19.00 -28.60 -8.54
N ASP A 123 -18.26 -28.48 -9.63
CA ASP A 123 -18.80 -28.17 -10.96
C ASP A 123 -19.22 -29.43 -11.76
N GLU A 124 -19.01 -30.63 -11.23
CA GLU A 124 -19.04 -31.85 -12.07
C GLU A 124 -20.36 -32.63 -12.13
N TYR A 125 -21.51 -32.08 -11.69
CA TYR A 125 -22.76 -32.88 -11.71
C TYR A 125 -24.02 -32.29 -12.32
N LEU A 126 -24.12 -31.02 -12.72
CA LEU A 126 -25.43 -30.52 -13.20
C LEU A 126 -25.34 -29.77 -14.53
N ARG A 127 -25.12 -30.55 -15.59
CA ARG A 127 -25.82 -30.32 -16.86
C ARG A 127 -27.32 -30.53 -16.63
N GLY A 128 -28.13 -29.61 -17.15
CA GLY A 128 -29.54 -29.84 -17.44
C GLY A 128 -30.40 -28.59 -17.31
N HIS A 129 -30.69 -27.95 -18.47
CA HIS A 129 -31.92 -27.23 -18.88
C HIS A 129 -32.81 -26.56 -17.80
N ASP A 130 -33.39 -25.37 -17.95
CA ASP A 130 -33.59 -24.40 -19.03
C ASP A 130 -34.19 -23.12 -18.39
N LYS A 131 -33.86 -21.95 -18.95
CA LYS A 131 -34.63 -20.68 -19.11
C LYS A 131 -35.48 -20.08 -17.96
N ILE A 132 -35.27 -18.78 -17.67
CA ILE A 132 -36.23 -17.64 -17.89
C ILE A 132 -35.73 -16.32 -17.21
N ALA A 133 -35.71 -15.24 -18.02
CA ALA A 133 -35.92 -13.79 -17.82
C ALA A 133 -35.03 -12.92 -16.88
N GLU A 134 -34.70 -11.72 -17.37
CA GLU A 134 -33.87 -10.64 -16.79
C GLU A 134 -34.68 -9.35 -16.50
N PRO A 135 -34.13 -8.28 -15.85
CA PRO A 135 -33.05 -8.18 -14.84
C PRO A 135 -33.44 -7.31 -13.60
N PRO A 136 -32.84 -7.51 -12.40
CA PRO A 136 -31.95 -6.47 -11.84
C PRO A 136 -30.84 -7.07 -10.94
N GLU A 137 -29.82 -7.72 -11.49
CA GLU A 137 -28.87 -8.52 -10.66
C GLU A 137 -27.38 -8.28 -10.92
N GLU A 138 -27.01 -7.38 -11.84
CA GLU A 138 -25.59 -7.16 -12.16
C GLU A 138 -24.85 -6.24 -11.17
N LEU A 139 -25.58 -5.39 -10.43
CA LEU A 139 -24.95 -4.38 -9.56
C LEU A 139 -24.12 -5.00 -8.42
N PRO A 140 -24.60 -6.03 -7.69
CA PRO A 140 -23.81 -6.69 -6.66
C PRO A 140 -22.55 -7.38 -7.21
N PHE A 141 -22.65 -8.00 -8.38
CA PHE A 141 -21.51 -8.68 -9.02
C PHE A 141 -20.48 -7.68 -9.59
N ARG A 142 -20.94 -6.56 -10.16
CA ARG A 142 -20.08 -5.44 -10.56
C ARG A 142 -19.37 -4.80 -9.36
N ILE A 143 -20.04 -4.68 -8.21
CA ILE A 143 -19.42 -4.24 -6.95
C ILE A 143 -18.36 -5.24 -6.48
N LEU A 144 -18.62 -6.55 -6.60
CA LEU A 144 -17.66 -7.61 -6.29
C LEU A 144 -16.43 -7.55 -7.22
N LEU A 145 -16.62 -7.47 -8.54
CA LEU A 145 -15.54 -7.31 -9.52
C LEU A 145 -14.75 -6.00 -9.30
N LYS A 146 -15.41 -4.94 -8.82
CA LYS A 146 -14.75 -3.68 -8.42
C LYS A 146 -13.91 -3.85 -7.16
N GLY A 147 -14.39 -4.61 -6.17
CA GLY A 147 -13.61 -5.00 -4.99
C GLY A 147 -12.41 -5.91 -5.30
N LEU A 148 -12.51 -6.68 -6.39
CA LEU A 148 -11.47 -7.59 -6.89
C LEU A 148 -10.49 -6.93 -7.88
N LEU A 149 -10.64 -5.63 -8.21
CA LEU A 149 -9.65 -4.87 -9.00
C LEU A 149 -8.19 -5.06 -8.56
N PRO A 150 -7.88 -5.19 -7.25
CA PRO A 150 -6.51 -5.44 -6.79
C PRO A 150 -6.01 -6.89 -6.99
N HIS A 151 -6.85 -7.80 -7.45
CA HIS A 151 -6.57 -9.22 -7.68
C HIS A 151 -6.99 -9.63 -9.11
N PRO A 152 -6.29 -9.15 -10.16
CA PRO A 152 -6.76 -9.23 -11.54
C PRO A 152 -6.93 -10.66 -12.07
N LEU A 153 -6.09 -11.61 -11.64
CA LEU A 153 -6.25 -13.01 -12.03
C LEU A 153 -7.51 -13.64 -11.41
N LEU A 154 -7.79 -13.35 -10.14
CA LEU A 154 -9.01 -13.81 -9.46
C LEU A 154 -10.24 -13.10 -10.00
N ARG A 155 -10.14 -11.80 -10.32
CA ARG A 155 -11.20 -11.02 -10.94
C ARG A 155 -11.55 -11.57 -12.32
N ASN A 156 -10.56 -11.82 -13.17
CA ASN A 156 -10.77 -12.36 -14.51
C ASN A 156 -11.30 -13.78 -14.43
N ARG A 157 -10.84 -14.58 -13.45
CA ARG A 157 -11.37 -15.92 -13.21
C ARG A 157 -12.83 -15.87 -12.75
N VAL A 158 -13.17 -15.05 -11.75
CA VAL A 158 -14.55 -14.86 -11.28
C VAL A 158 -15.46 -14.32 -12.39
N LYS A 159 -14.95 -13.44 -13.25
CA LYS A 159 -15.67 -12.94 -14.43
C LYS A 159 -15.91 -14.05 -15.46
N GLN A 160 -14.87 -14.82 -15.79
CA GLN A 160 -14.96 -15.93 -16.72
C GLN A 160 -15.89 -17.03 -16.20
N ASP A 161 -15.79 -17.39 -14.92
CA ASP A 161 -16.66 -18.38 -14.29
C ASP A 161 -18.13 -17.90 -14.30
N PHE A 162 -18.39 -16.58 -14.16
CA PHE A 162 -19.73 -16.02 -14.29
C PHE A 162 -20.28 -16.07 -15.72
N GLU A 163 -19.46 -15.71 -16.71
CA GLU A 163 -19.81 -15.75 -18.13
C GLU A 163 -20.00 -17.19 -18.62
N GLU A 164 -19.29 -18.17 -18.03
CA GLU A 164 -19.47 -19.60 -18.27
C GLU A 164 -20.76 -20.14 -17.61
N LEU A 165 -21.11 -19.67 -16.41
CA LEU A 165 -22.33 -20.07 -15.69
C LEU A 165 -23.62 -19.43 -16.25
N PHE A 166 -23.50 -18.26 -16.87
CA PHE A 166 -24.62 -17.53 -17.46
C PHE A 166 -24.28 -17.11 -18.90
N PRO A 167 -24.18 -18.05 -19.86
CA PRO A 167 -23.66 -17.79 -21.20
C PRO A 167 -24.53 -16.85 -22.05
N GLU A 168 -25.79 -16.65 -21.68
CA GLU A 168 -26.66 -15.65 -22.31
C GLU A 168 -26.55 -14.25 -21.67
N ARG A 169 -25.74 -14.10 -20.61
CA ARG A 169 -25.54 -12.85 -19.89
C ARG A 169 -24.10 -12.36 -20.06
N HIS A 170 -23.94 -11.15 -20.59
CA HIS A 170 -22.63 -10.55 -20.80
C HIS A 170 -22.38 -9.47 -19.75
N ILE A 171 -21.47 -9.74 -18.80
CA ILE A 171 -21.05 -8.70 -17.85
C ILE A 171 -20.01 -7.81 -18.51
N TYR A 172 -20.48 -6.66 -18.99
CA TYR A 172 -19.59 -5.58 -19.37
C TYR A 172 -18.84 -5.09 -18.13
N ASP A 173 -17.53 -4.87 -18.28
CA ASP A 173 -16.83 -4.04 -17.31
C ASP A 173 -17.59 -2.70 -17.23
N PRO A 174 -17.92 -2.18 -16.04
CA PRO A 174 -18.58 -0.90 -15.95
C PRO A 174 -17.76 0.10 -16.79
N PRO A 175 -18.39 0.89 -17.67
CA PRO A 175 -17.68 1.84 -18.49
C PRO A 175 -16.75 2.65 -17.58
N GLU A 176 -15.50 2.86 -18.00
CA GLU A 176 -14.54 3.68 -17.24
C GLU A 176 -15.03 5.15 -17.09
N GLU A 177 -16.14 5.49 -17.73
CA GLU A 177 -16.84 6.77 -17.76
C GLU A 177 -17.71 7.05 -16.52
N ILE A 178 -17.11 7.15 -15.34
CA ILE A 178 -17.61 8.11 -14.32
C ILE A 178 -16.47 8.98 -13.76
N PHE A 179 -15.20 8.59 -13.90
CA PHE A 179 -14.09 9.49 -13.56
C PHE A 179 -12.91 9.31 -14.53
N GLY A 180 -13.07 9.91 -15.71
CA GLY A 180 -12.03 10.41 -16.62
C GLY A 180 -10.75 9.59 -16.79
N THR A 181 -10.73 8.69 -17.78
CA THR A 181 -9.52 8.35 -18.53
C THR A 181 -9.54 9.12 -19.86
N PRO A 182 -8.47 9.84 -20.25
CA PRO A 182 -8.22 10.10 -21.65
C PRO A 182 -7.49 8.88 -22.24
N GLU A 183 -8.10 8.30 -23.26
CA GLU A 183 -7.55 7.48 -24.35
C GLU A 183 -6.15 6.87 -24.13
N PHE A 184 -6.11 5.55 -23.98
CA PHE A 184 -4.90 4.74 -24.04
C PHE A 184 -4.29 4.74 -25.46
N GLY A 185 -3.45 5.73 -25.74
CA GLY A 185 -2.53 5.69 -26.88
C GLY A 185 -1.46 4.62 -26.67
N SER A 186 -1.52 3.51 -27.40
CA SER A 186 -0.45 2.54 -27.53
C SER A 186 0.78 3.20 -28.19
N THR A 187 1.71 3.74 -27.39
CA THR A 187 2.88 4.48 -27.91
C THR A 187 4.21 3.94 -27.34
N LEU A 188 4.81 3.04 -28.11
CA LEU A 188 6.22 2.98 -28.50
C LEU A 188 7.28 3.56 -27.51
N PHE A 189 7.89 2.71 -26.69
CA PHE A 189 9.21 3.01 -26.11
C PHE A 189 10.28 2.88 -27.20
N ARG A 190 10.91 4.01 -27.59
CA ARG A 190 11.96 4.05 -28.61
C ARG A 190 13.34 3.90 -27.97
N PHE A 191 14.14 3.00 -28.54
CA PHE A 191 15.60 3.14 -28.58
C PHE A 191 15.96 3.67 -29.97
N LEU A 192 16.69 4.78 -30.03
CA LEU A 192 17.32 5.24 -31.27
C LEU A 192 18.72 4.63 -31.37
N SER A 193 18.79 3.41 -31.87
CA SER A 193 19.86 3.08 -32.81
C SER A 193 19.21 2.43 -34.03
N LYS A 194 19.71 2.75 -35.22
CA LYS A 194 19.26 2.17 -36.49
C LYS A 194 19.08 0.65 -36.35
N GLU A 195 17.88 0.18 -36.68
CA GLU A 195 17.47 -1.19 -37.00
C GLU A 195 17.45 -2.26 -35.87
N ARG A 196 16.22 -2.69 -35.51
CA ARG A 196 15.66 -4.07 -35.51
C ARG A 196 14.72 -4.32 -34.31
N THR A 197 13.51 -4.78 -34.62
CA THR A 197 12.28 -4.77 -33.79
C THR A 197 12.12 -6.03 -32.92
N VAL A 198 11.79 -5.92 -31.63
CA VAL A 198 11.26 -7.03 -30.80
C VAL A 198 10.18 -6.54 -29.83
N ARG A 199 9.03 -7.25 -29.75
CA ARG A 199 7.85 -6.96 -28.89
C ARG A 199 7.80 -7.93 -27.70
N VAL A 200 7.61 -7.48 -26.45
CA VAL A 200 7.28 -8.39 -25.31
C VAL A 200 6.41 -7.71 -24.23
N ASN A 201 5.44 -8.46 -23.72
CA ASN A 201 4.43 -8.10 -22.72
C ASN A 201 4.93 -8.38 -21.28
N SER A 202 5.54 -7.40 -20.61
CA SER A 202 5.56 -7.18 -19.13
C SER A 202 6.44 -5.97 -18.78
N SER A 203 5.84 -4.90 -18.25
CA SER A 203 6.45 -3.56 -18.24
C SER A 203 7.75 -3.43 -17.43
N SER A 204 7.87 -4.09 -16.26
CA SER A 204 9.11 -4.07 -15.48
C SER A 204 10.25 -4.86 -16.12
N HIS A 205 9.97 -6.01 -16.75
CA HIS A 205 11.01 -6.78 -17.44
C HIS A 205 11.52 -6.03 -18.66
N ALA A 206 10.63 -5.40 -19.43
CA ALA A 206 11.02 -4.55 -20.55
C ALA A 206 11.90 -3.37 -20.10
N PHE A 207 11.51 -2.71 -19.00
CA PHE A 207 12.29 -1.62 -18.41
C PHE A 207 13.70 -2.07 -17.99
N LEU A 208 13.80 -3.21 -17.30
CA LEU A 208 15.08 -3.78 -16.86
C LEU A 208 15.94 -4.27 -18.04
N ALA A 209 15.32 -4.84 -19.09
CA ALA A 209 16.03 -5.25 -20.29
C ALA A 209 16.61 -4.04 -21.03
N ALA A 210 15.82 -2.97 -21.19
CA ALA A 210 16.28 -1.72 -21.78
C ALA A 210 17.43 -1.09 -20.98
N TRP A 211 17.30 -1.05 -19.64
CA TRP A 211 18.38 -0.61 -18.77
C TRP A 211 19.65 -1.44 -18.95
N LYS A 212 19.54 -2.78 -18.94
CA LYS A 212 20.69 -3.69 -19.09
C LYS A 212 21.39 -3.48 -20.44
N ALA A 213 20.62 -3.30 -21.52
CA ALA A 213 21.18 -3.01 -22.84
C ALA A 213 21.95 -1.67 -22.85
N ALA A 214 21.35 -0.61 -22.29
CA ALA A 214 21.97 0.71 -22.21
C ALA A 214 23.24 0.69 -21.33
N CYS A 215 23.19 0.04 -20.18
CA CYS A 215 24.28 -0.06 -19.22
C CYS A 215 25.46 -0.89 -19.75
N ASN A 216 25.21 -1.86 -20.64
CA ASN A 216 26.26 -2.67 -21.28
C ASN A 216 26.80 -2.06 -22.59
N PHE A 217 26.23 -0.94 -23.05
CA PHE A 217 26.67 -0.28 -24.26
C PHE A 217 28.02 0.44 -24.03
N GLY A 218 28.96 0.29 -24.97
CA GLY A 218 30.30 0.86 -24.84
C GLY A 218 30.40 2.35 -25.16
N GLY A 219 29.31 2.99 -25.58
CA GLY A 219 29.25 4.42 -25.88
C GLY A 219 28.22 5.15 -25.01
N ALA A 220 27.87 6.37 -25.40
CA ALA A 220 26.78 7.10 -24.76
C ALA A 220 25.44 6.40 -25.02
N ALA A 221 24.72 6.04 -23.95
CA ALA A 221 23.40 5.41 -24.03
C ALA A 221 22.36 6.26 -23.31
N SER A 222 21.11 6.15 -23.75
CA SER A 222 19.97 6.81 -23.11
C SER A 222 18.82 5.83 -22.88
N LEU A 223 18.19 5.91 -21.72
CA LEU A 223 16.92 5.25 -21.41
C LEU A 223 15.80 6.29 -21.43
N LEU A 224 14.98 6.25 -22.48
CA LEU A 224 13.84 7.15 -22.67
C LEU A 224 12.53 6.45 -22.30
N ILE A 225 11.78 7.07 -21.38
CA ILE A 225 10.37 6.79 -21.16
C ILE A 225 9.62 7.89 -21.94
N PRO A 226 8.97 7.55 -23.07
CA PRO A 226 8.29 8.51 -23.90
C PRO A 226 7.03 9.05 -23.19
N PRO A 227 6.39 10.11 -23.72
CA PRO A 227 5.07 10.51 -23.28
C PRO A 227 4.06 9.33 -23.33
N GLY A 228 3.23 9.24 -22.32
CA GLY A 228 2.29 8.12 -22.11
C GLY A 228 2.19 7.73 -20.64
N THR A 229 1.26 6.85 -20.28
CA THR A 229 1.11 6.35 -18.91
C THR A 229 1.45 4.87 -18.85
N PHE A 230 2.34 4.47 -17.94
CA PHE A 230 2.88 3.13 -17.86
C PHE A 230 2.82 2.59 -16.44
N ALA A 231 2.18 1.44 -16.26
CA ALA A 231 2.28 0.68 -15.03
C ALA A 231 3.70 0.13 -14.91
N LEU A 232 4.36 0.33 -13.77
CA LEU A 232 5.72 -0.15 -13.52
C LEU A 232 5.78 -0.79 -12.15
N GLY A 233 6.10 -2.08 -12.07
CA GLY A 233 6.44 -2.74 -10.81
C GLY A 233 7.83 -2.35 -10.31
N PRO A 234 8.30 -2.90 -9.18
CA PRO A 234 9.62 -2.59 -8.64
C PRO A 234 10.75 -2.89 -9.63
N VAL A 235 11.68 -1.95 -9.81
CA VAL A 235 12.85 -2.09 -10.70
C VAL A 235 14.13 -1.63 -10.01
N ASN A 236 15.19 -2.39 -10.20
CA ASN A 236 16.52 -2.11 -9.67
C ASN A 236 17.51 -1.95 -10.82
N LEU A 237 17.85 -0.70 -11.10
CA LEU A 237 18.72 -0.23 -12.17
C LEU A 237 20.15 -0.25 -11.64
N ARG A 238 20.78 -1.42 -11.76
CA ARG A 238 22.12 -1.69 -11.23
C ARG A 238 23.20 -1.38 -12.25
N GLY A 239 24.30 -0.81 -11.77
CA GLY A 239 25.62 -0.86 -12.40
C GLY A 239 26.53 -1.91 -11.75
N PRO A 240 27.86 -1.77 -11.88
CA PRO A 240 28.51 -0.72 -12.67
C PRO A 240 28.22 -0.89 -14.16
N CYS A 241 28.07 0.23 -14.87
CA CYS A 241 27.89 0.21 -16.32
C CYS A 241 29.23 0.21 -17.05
N LYS A 242 29.21 -0.20 -18.33
CA LYS A 242 30.42 -0.25 -19.16
C LYS A 242 31.08 1.12 -19.22
N ASN A 243 32.42 1.13 -19.16
CA ASN A 243 33.24 2.34 -19.07
C ASN A 243 32.99 3.22 -17.82
N HIS A 244 32.35 2.68 -16.77
CA HIS A 244 32.02 3.41 -15.53
C HIS A 244 31.13 4.66 -15.74
N LYS A 245 30.38 4.70 -16.85
CA LYS A 245 29.45 5.77 -17.16
C LYS A 245 28.02 5.26 -17.22
N SER A 246 27.14 5.89 -16.47
CA SER A 246 25.73 5.52 -16.43
C SER A 246 24.99 6.04 -17.66
N PRO A 247 23.94 5.33 -18.12
CA PRO A 247 23.05 5.85 -19.15
C PRO A 247 22.36 7.16 -18.73
N PHE A 248 22.13 8.05 -19.68
CA PHE A 248 21.25 9.20 -19.49
C PHE A 248 19.79 8.74 -19.40
N VAL A 249 19.06 9.10 -18.35
CA VAL A 249 17.68 8.66 -18.14
C VAL A 249 16.72 9.84 -18.35
N GLU A 250 15.83 9.71 -19.31
CA GLU A 250 14.82 10.71 -19.62
C GLU A 250 13.41 10.15 -19.45
N ILE A 251 12.71 10.61 -18.41
CA ILE A 251 11.36 10.24 -18.05
C ILE A 251 10.40 11.34 -18.50
N ARG A 252 9.81 11.22 -19.70
CA ARG A 252 8.77 12.14 -20.21
C ARG A 252 7.34 11.69 -19.89
N GLY A 253 7.15 10.39 -19.76
CA GLY A 253 5.84 9.80 -19.44
C GLY A 253 5.53 9.74 -17.94
N ASN A 254 4.34 9.22 -17.65
CA ASN A 254 3.84 8.97 -16.30
C ASN A 254 4.07 7.50 -15.94
N LEU A 255 4.90 7.26 -14.94
CA LEU A 255 5.07 5.94 -14.33
C LEU A 255 4.10 5.81 -13.16
N ARG A 256 3.38 4.70 -13.09
CA ARG A 256 2.41 4.43 -12.02
C ARG A 256 2.77 3.15 -11.28
N ALA A 257 2.97 3.26 -9.98
CA ALA A 257 3.25 2.12 -9.11
C ALA A 257 1.98 1.25 -8.93
N PRO A 258 2.13 -0.05 -8.61
CA PRO A 258 1.01 -0.87 -8.18
C PRO A 258 0.36 -0.27 -6.92
N PRO A 259 -0.98 -0.14 -6.84
CA PRO A 259 -1.64 0.40 -5.65
C PRO A 259 -1.34 -0.40 -4.39
N ARG A 260 -1.33 -1.73 -4.51
CA ARG A 260 -0.85 -2.64 -3.49
C ARG A 260 0.62 -2.96 -3.75
N PHE A 261 1.46 -2.69 -2.77
CA PHE A 261 2.87 -3.03 -2.87
C PHE A 261 3.11 -4.52 -2.62
N ILE A 262 3.93 -5.12 -3.47
CA ILE A 262 4.51 -6.45 -3.30
C ILE A 262 5.87 -6.28 -2.64
N ARG A 263 6.09 -6.90 -1.47
CA ARG A 263 7.34 -6.78 -0.71
C ARG A 263 8.57 -6.99 -1.59
N SER A 264 9.46 -6.00 -1.60
CA SER A 264 10.79 -6.05 -2.20
C SER A 264 11.87 -6.09 -1.11
N PRO A 265 13.03 -6.70 -1.38
CA PRO A 265 14.25 -6.39 -0.64
C PRO A 265 14.48 -4.88 -0.66
N ASP A 266 14.96 -4.29 0.45
CA ASP A 266 15.25 -2.86 0.61
C ASP A 266 14.10 -1.84 0.47
N MET A 267 12.84 -2.29 0.33
CA MET A 267 11.62 -1.47 0.29
C MET A 267 11.73 -0.25 -0.66
N PHE A 268 11.78 -0.50 -1.97
CA PHE A 268 11.82 0.54 -3.01
C PHE A 268 10.87 0.22 -4.17
N TRP A 269 10.50 1.25 -4.94
CA TRP A 269 9.84 1.09 -6.22
C TRP A 269 10.86 1.19 -7.37
N ILE A 270 11.57 2.30 -7.53
CA ILE A 270 12.62 2.46 -8.54
C ILE A 270 13.94 2.74 -7.79
N LYS A 271 14.92 1.83 -7.95
CA LYS A 271 16.24 1.96 -7.33
C LYS A 271 17.33 2.11 -8.38
N PHE A 272 18.17 3.12 -8.23
CA PHE A 272 19.45 3.29 -8.90
C PHE A 272 20.56 2.85 -7.95
N ASN A 273 21.41 1.93 -8.38
CA ASN A 273 22.37 1.28 -7.49
C ASN A 273 23.73 1.09 -8.14
N ASP A 274 24.79 1.55 -7.47
CA ASP A 274 26.19 1.39 -7.91
C ASP A 274 26.45 2.05 -9.27
N LEU A 275 26.33 3.38 -9.31
CA LEU A 275 26.34 4.18 -10.53
C LEU A 275 27.19 5.44 -10.39
N ASN A 276 27.79 5.86 -11.50
CA ASN A 276 28.58 7.08 -11.61
C ASN A 276 28.16 7.88 -12.84
N GLU A 277 28.19 9.21 -12.78
CA GLU A 277 27.80 10.10 -13.89
C GLU A 277 26.34 9.89 -14.35
N LEU A 278 25.43 9.54 -13.44
CA LEU A 278 24.01 9.36 -13.77
C LEU A 278 23.31 10.71 -13.90
N THR A 279 22.53 10.88 -14.97
CA THR A 279 21.57 11.98 -15.09
C THR A 279 20.16 11.42 -15.23
N VAL A 280 19.22 11.88 -14.39
CA VAL A 280 17.80 11.52 -14.45
C VAL A 280 16.95 12.78 -14.59
N THR A 281 16.21 12.90 -15.70
CA THR A 281 15.37 14.07 -15.98
C THR A 281 14.13 13.72 -16.80
N GLY A 282 13.38 14.69 -17.33
CA GLY A 282 12.41 14.49 -18.41
C GLY A 282 11.01 15.08 -18.19
N GLY A 283 10.70 15.63 -17.01
CA GLY A 283 9.43 16.30 -16.72
C GLY A 283 8.24 15.36 -16.43
N GLY A 284 8.42 14.05 -16.58
CA GLY A 284 7.39 13.05 -16.32
C GLY A 284 7.00 12.91 -14.85
N VAL A 285 5.93 12.13 -14.61
CA VAL A 285 5.35 11.92 -13.29
C VAL A 285 5.65 10.52 -12.78
N LEU A 286 6.07 10.40 -11.52
CA LEU A 286 6.24 9.14 -10.80
C LEU A 286 5.16 9.07 -9.71
N ASP A 287 4.05 8.41 -10.02
CA ASP A 287 2.93 8.23 -9.09
C ASP A 287 3.11 6.96 -8.26
N GLY A 288 3.48 7.15 -7.00
CA GLY A 288 3.72 6.09 -6.04
C GLY A 288 2.45 5.38 -5.54
N GLN A 289 1.25 5.85 -5.86
CA GLN A 289 -0.04 5.25 -5.46
C GLN A 289 -0.11 4.90 -3.96
N GLY A 290 0.21 5.87 -3.11
CA GLY A 290 0.43 5.72 -1.67
C GLY A 290 -0.82 5.56 -0.80
N ALA A 291 -2.00 5.95 -1.28
CA ALA A 291 -3.24 6.05 -0.49
C ALA A 291 -3.53 4.82 0.39
N LEU A 292 -3.42 3.61 -0.17
CA LEU A 292 -3.67 2.37 0.58
C LEU A 292 -2.63 2.10 1.69
N SER A 293 -1.41 2.60 1.53
CA SER A 293 -0.34 2.42 2.52
C SER A 293 -0.55 3.31 3.74
N TRP A 294 -1.12 4.51 3.56
CA TRP A 294 -1.40 5.45 4.65
C TRP A 294 -2.58 5.03 5.53
N LEU A 295 -3.51 4.21 5.01
CA LEU A 295 -4.65 3.68 5.77
C LEU A 295 -4.31 2.58 6.78
N ARG A 296 -3.14 1.93 6.66
CA ARG A 296 -2.78 0.70 7.40
C ARG A 296 -2.62 0.85 8.93
N LYS A 297 -2.70 2.05 9.50
CA LYS A 297 -2.55 2.25 10.97
C LYS A 297 -3.85 2.14 11.77
N LYS A 298 -5.04 2.00 11.16
CA LYS A 298 -6.29 1.88 11.91
C LYS A 298 -6.59 0.48 12.46
N CYS A 299 -5.91 -0.56 12.00
CA CYS A 299 -6.09 -1.91 12.53
C CYS A 299 -4.97 -2.19 13.55
N GLY A 300 -5.35 -2.19 14.84
CA GLY A 300 -4.48 -2.62 15.92
C GLY A 300 -3.96 -4.04 15.70
N HIS A 301 -2.78 -4.31 16.26
CA HIS A 301 -2.03 -5.56 16.27
C HIS A 301 -1.07 -5.78 15.08
N GLY A 302 0.23 -5.75 15.40
CA GLY A 302 1.31 -6.16 14.50
C GLY A 302 2.18 -5.00 14.04
N ARG A 303 3.24 -4.71 14.80
CA ARG A 303 4.38 -3.87 14.37
C ARG A 303 5.03 -4.46 13.11
N SER A 304 4.48 -4.19 11.93
CA SER A 304 5.31 -4.19 10.73
C SER A 304 6.23 -2.98 10.81
N SER A 305 7.38 -3.15 11.45
CA SER A 305 8.43 -2.15 11.69
C SER A 305 9.12 -1.63 10.43
N LYS A 306 8.73 -2.12 9.24
CA LYS A 306 9.31 -1.71 7.96
C LYS A 306 8.38 -0.72 7.27
N LEU A 307 8.91 0.49 7.02
CA LEU A 307 8.26 1.50 6.18
C LEU A 307 7.89 0.89 4.82
N PRO A 308 6.77 1.30 4.22
CA PRO A 308 6.45 1.02 2.82
C PRO A 308 7.57 1.51 1.87
N PRO A 309 7.49 1.19 0.57
CA PRO A 309 8.54 1.52 -0.38
C PRO A 309 8.72 3.01 -0.58
N THR A 310 9.98 3.41 -0.74
CA THR A 310 10.34 4.69 -1.33
C THR A 310 10.09 4.68 -2.84
N THR A 311 9.59 5.79 -3.41
CA THR A 311 9.40 5.94 -4.87
C THR A 311 10.74 5.87 -5.64
N LEU A 312 11.68 6.77 -5.35
CA LEU A 312 13.02 6.79 -5.93
C LEU A 312 14.10 6.58 -4.87
N LYS A 313 14.95 5.58 -5.06
CA LYS A 313 16.07 5.28 -4.16
C LYS A 313 17.39 5.28 -4.92
N PHE A 314 18.37 6.02 -4.42
CA PHE A 314 19.73 6.06 -4.93
C PHE A 314 20.63 5.46 -3.86
N LYS A 315 21.40 4.44 -4.24
CA LYS A 315 22.36 3.79 -3.36
C LYS A 315 23.71 3.65 -4.06
N ASP A 316 24.80 4.04 -3.41
CA ASP A 316 26.14 3.94 -3.99
C ASP A 316 26.21 4.68 -5.34
N VAL A 317 25.67 5.91 -5.38
CA VAL A 317 25.61 6.74 -6.60
C VAL A 317 26.52 7.94 -6.44
N SER A 318 27.35 8.24 -7.45
CA SER A 318 28.30 9.35 -7.43
C SER A 318 28.24 10.27 -8.66
N ASN A 319 28.63 11.53 -8.50
CA ASN A 319 28.80 12.51 -9.59
C ASN A 319 27.55 12.63 -10.48
N SER A 320 26.38 12.78 -9.88
CA SER A 320 25.10 12.57 -10.57
C SER A 320 24.14 13.74 -10.39
N SER A 321 23.24 13.91 -11.37
CA SER A 321 22.24 14.97 -11.39
C SER A 321 20.82 14.42 -11.55
N ILE A 322 19.91 14.83 -10.67
CA ILE A 322 18.49 14.40 -10.68
C ILE A 322 17.63 15.65 -10.72
N HIS A 323 16.91 15.88 -11.82
CA HIS A 323 16.21 17.14 -11.98
C HIS A 323 15.01 17.13 -12.92
N ARG A 324 14.09 18.08 -12.75
CA ARG A 324 12.86 18.20 -13.55
C ARG A 324 12.02 16.91 -13.51
N LEU A 325 11.65 16.47 -12.31
CA LEU A 325 10.77 15.32 -12.10
C LEU A 325 9.60 15.70 -11.20
N ASN A 326 8.45 15.06 -11.45
CA ASN A 326 7.27 15.18 -10.62
C ASN A 326 7.09 13.87 -9.83
N LEU A 327 7.13 13.90 -8.50
CA LEU A 327 6.87 12.73 -7.66
C LEU A 327 5.56 12.93 -6.91
N VAL A 328 4.66 11.96 -7.02
CA VAL A 328 3.30 12.08 -6.50
C VAL A 328 2.96 10.88 -5.63
N ASN A 329 2.34 11.12 -4.48
CA ASN A 329 1.70 10.11 -3.63
C ASN A 329 2.60 8.90 -3.32
N SER A 330 3.82 9.11 -2.83
CA SER A 330 4.66 7.99 -2.43
C SER A 330 4.06 7.17 -1.27
N LYS A 331 4.30 5.86 -1.26
CA LYS A 331 3.87 4.97 -0.17
C LYS A 331 4.60 5.25 1.15
N ALA A 332 5.84 5.74 1.05
CA ALA A 332 6.66 6.26 2.14
C ALA A 332 7.44 7.47 1.58
N PHE A 333 8.76 7.52 1.74
CA PHE A 333 9.58 8.62 1.21
C PHE A 333 9.44 8.74 -0.31
N HIS A 334 9.46 9.95 -0.86
CA HIS A 334 9.44 10.14 -2.31
C HIS A 334 10.82 9.88 -2.90
N MET A 335 11.88 10.42 -2.29
CA MET A 335 13.25 10.25 -2.72
C MET A 335 14.18 9.89 -1.55
N ASN A 336 15.11 8.97 -1.75
CA ASN A 336 16.07 8.53 -0.73
C ASN A 336 17.48 8.43 -1.33
N PHE A 337 18.45 9.11 -0.73
CA PHE A 337 19.87 8.98 -1.04
C PHE A 337 20.58 8.27 0.11
N HIS A 338 21.32 7.21 -0.21
CA HIS A 338 22.07 6.44 0.77
C HIS A 338 23.45 6.08 0.23
N GLN A 339 24.51 6.43 0.96
CA GLN A 339 25.90 6.18 0.50
C GLN A 339 26.20 6.82 -0.86
N CYS A 340 25.69 8.03 -1.09
CA CYS A 340 25.92 8.79 -2.32
C CYS A 340 27.00 9.86 -2.14
N ASN A 341 27.57 10.35 -3.24
CA ASN A 341 28.61 11.39 -3.22
C ASN A 341 28.51 12.34 -4.43
N HIS A 342 28.66 13.66 -4.24
CA HIS A 342 28.58 14.64 -5.34
C HIS A 342 27.27 14.53 -6.14
N ILE A 343 26.16 14.90 -5.51
CA ILE A 343 24.83 14.82 -6.09
C ILE A 343 24.22 16.21 -6.21
N ASP A 344 23.70 16.56 -7.38
CA ASP A 344 22.90 17.79 -7.59
C ASP A 344 21.44 17.41 -7.86
N VAL A 345 20.52 17.94 -7.05
CA VAL A 345 19.09 17.67 -7.14
C VAL A 345 18.35 18.99 -7.30
N HIS A 346 17.60 19.17 -8.39
CA HIS A 346 16.94 20.46 -8.62
C HIS A 346 15.67 20.41 -9.47
N ASP A 347 14.88 21.48 -9.41
CA ASP A 347 13.66 21.65 -10.22
C ASP A 347 12.66 20.48 -10.05
N LEU A 348 12.50 20.01 -8.80
CA LEU A 348 11.56 18.94 -8.48
C LEU A 348 10.22 19.50 -8.00
N LYS A 349 9.16 18.75 -8.28
CA LYS A 349 7.84 18.94 -7.66
C LYS A 349 7.42 17.64 -6.98
N ILE A 350 7.34 17.66 -5.66
CA ILE A 350 6.98 16.51 -4.83
C ILE A 350 5.66 16.80 -4.12
N THR A 351 4.67 15.93 -4.28
CA THR A 351 3.32 16.15 -3.74
C THR A 351 2.69 14.89 -3.14
N ALA A 352 2.16 15.02 -1.92
CA ALA A 352 1.26 14.08 -1.28
C ALA A 352 0.32 14.84 -0.31
N PRO A 353 -0.83 14.27 0.09
CA PRO A 353 -1.73 14.92 1.04
C PRO A 353 -1.05 15.24 2.38
N GLY A 354 -1.38 16.36 3.02
CA GLY A 354 -0.77 16.75 4.31
C GLY A 354 -1.01 15.77 5.48
N ASN A 355 -1.93 14.82 5.32
CA ASN A 355 -2.21 13.75 6.28
C ASN A 355 -1.61 12.39 5.87
N SER A 356 -0.80 12.34 4.80
CA SER A 356 -0.13 11.11 4.36
C SER A 356 1.03 10.75 5.29
N LEU A 357 0.97 9.58 5.89
CA LEU A 357 1.92 9.18 6.93
C LEU A 357 3.27 8.77 6.33
N ASN A 358 4.36 9.26 6.91
CA ASN A 358 5.74 8.87 6.59
C ASN A 358 6.13 9.13 5.11
N THR A 359 5.55 10.17 4.53
CA THR A 359 5.79 10.54 3.13
C THR A 359 6.85 11.62 2.99
N ASP A 360 8.03 11.44 3.56
CA ASP A 360 9.10 12.43 3.46
C ASP A 360 9.35 12.80 1.99
N GLY A 361 9.70 14.05 1.71
CA GLY A 361 10.05 14.47 0.36
C GLY A 361 11.37 13.85 -0.07
N ILE A 362 12.47 14.33 0.51
CA ILE A 362 13.83 13.83 0.22
C ILE A 362 14.50 13.42 1.54
N HIS A 363 14.88 12.16 1.64
CA HIS A 363 15.67 11.63 2.76
C HIS A 363 17.13 11.43 2.34
N ILE A 364 18.07 11.91 3.17
CA ILE A 364 19.51 11.82 2.93
C ILE A 364 20.13 11.03 4.09
N GLY A 365 20.87 9.96 3.82
CA GLY A 365 21.62 9.24 4.83
C GLY A 365 22.99 8.81 4.32
N GLN A 366 24.03 8.87 5.16
CA GLN A 366 25.39 8.48 4.79
C GLN A 366 25.87 9.06 3.44
N THR A 367 25.44 10.27 3.11
CA THR A 367 25.69 10.89 1.79
C THR A 367 26.51 12.15 1.96
N SER A 368 27.50 12.34 1.10
CA SER A 368 28.42 13.48 1.15
C SER A 368 28.27 14.38 -0.09
N HIS A 369 28.44 15.69 0.07
CA HIS A 369 28.44 16.65 -1.05
C HIS A 369 27.15 16.56 -1.89
N ILE A 370 26.02 16.85 -1.27
CA ILE A 370 24.71 16.87 -1.95
C ILE A 370 24.11 18.28 -1.90
N SER A 371 23.67 18.76 -3.06
CA SER A 371 22.95 20.02 -3.23
C SER A 371 21.49 19.73 -3.62
N ILE A 372 20.55 20.34 -2.93
CA ILE A 372 19.11 20.26 -3.23
C ILE A 372 18.59 21.68 -3.41
N ARG A 373 18.07 22.01 -4.59
CA ARG A 373 17.66 23.38 -4.90
C ARG A 373 16.40 23.52 -5.75
N ASN A 374 15.83 24.72 -5.76
CA ASN A 374 14.77 25.14 -6.70
C ASN A 374 13.58 24.17 -6.78
N SER A 375 13.10 23.67 -5.64
CA SER A 375 12.10 22.59 -5.64
C SER A 375 10.91 22.94 -4.74
N ILE A 376 9.75 22.38 -5.09
CA ILE A 376 8.50 22.51 -4.32
C ILE A 376 8.16 21.15 -3.73
N ILE A 377 8.03 21.08 -2.41
CA ILE A 377 7.80 19.85 -1.66
C ILE A 377 6.60 20.05 -0.74
N SER A 378 5.54 19.27 -0.97
CA SER A 378 4.30 19.28 -0.21
C SER A 378 3.95 17.86 0.18
N THR A 379 4.07 17.49 1.45
CA THR A 379 3.86 16.11 1.89
C THR A 379 3.18 16.05 3.26
N GLY A 380 2.94 14.86 3.81
CA GLY A 380 2.45 14.69 5.18
C GLY A 380 3.53 14.44 6.24
N ASP A 381 4.82 14.52 5.88
CA ASP A 381 5.94 14.35 6.83
C ASP A 381 7.07 15.35 6.50
N ASP A 382 8.33 15.05 6.83
CA ASP A 382 9.46 15.96 6.59
C ASP A 382 9.60 16.29 5.09
N CYS A 383 9.75 17.57 4.74
CA CYS A 383 10.06 17.96 3.35
C CYS A 383 11.44 17.43 2.96
N ILE A 384 12.41 17.65 3.84
CA ILE A 384 13.77 17.13 3.72
C ILE A 384 14.16 16.58 5.08
N SER A 385 14.60 15.32 5.13
CA SER A 385 15.12 14.68 6.34
C SER A 385 16.58 14.25 6.17
N ILE A 386 17.44 14.68 7.09
CA ILE A 386 18.89 14.42 7.09
C ILE A 386 19.22 13.42 8.19
N GLY A 387 19.48 12.18 7.79
CA GLY A 387 19.89 11.08 8.66
C GLY A 387 21.40 11.01 8.93
N PRO A 388 21.81 10.07 9.81
CA PRO A 388 23.20 9.90 10.25
C PRO A 388 24.20 9.72 9.11
N GLY A 389 25.44 10.16 9.34
CA GLY A 389 26.57 10.03 8.43
C GLY A 389 26.56 10.97 7.23
N SER A 390 25.57 11.86 7.13
CA SER A 390 25.47 12.83 6.05
C SER A 390 26.41 14.01 6.25
N ARG A 391 27.11 14.43 5.19
CA ARG A 391 28.12 15.49 5.26
C ARG A 391 28.01 16.48 4.11
N ASN A 392 28.30 17.76 4.35
CA ASN A 392 28.33 18.79 3.31
C ASN A 392 27.03 18.80 2.48
N VAL A 393 25.91 18.97 3.16
CA VAL A 393 24.56 19.04 2.58
C VAL A 393 24.20 20.51 2.39
N THR A 394 23.79 20.89 1.18
CA THR A 394 23.25 22.23 0.90
C THR A 394 21.80 22.12 0.45
N VAL A 395 20.92 22.87 1.08
CA VAL A 395 19.51 22.99 0.72
C VAL A 395 19.25 24.47 0.44
N SER A 396 18.74 24.80 -0.75
CA SER A 396 18.48 26.21 -1.08
C SER A 396 17.25 26.42 -1.96
N ASN A 397 16.56 27.55 -1.82
CA ASN A 397 15.42 27.87 -2.68
C ASN A 397 14.35 26.76 -2.74
N ILE A 398 13.97 26.26 -1.56
CA ILE A 398 12.92 25.24 -1.41
C ILE A 398 11.64 25.89 -0.91
N THR A 399 10.52 25.58 -1.55
CA THR A 399 9.19 25.80 -0.97
C THR A 399 8.71 24.51 -0.33
N CYS A 400 8.70 24.47 1.00
CA CYS A 400 8.31 23.32 1.81
C CYS A 400 6.94 23.57 2.44
N GLY A 401 5.99 22.66 2.28
CA GLY A 401 4.70 22.78 2.95
C GLY A 401 3.50 22.29 2.15
N PRO A 402 2.51 21.62 2.78
CA PRO A 402 2.45 21.24 4.20
C PRO A 402 3.44 20.12 4.57
N GLY A 403 3.47 19.71 5.85
CA GLY A 403 4.32 18.61 6.35
C GLY A 403 4.97 18.90 7.71
N HIS A 404 6.16 18.35 7.95
CA HIS A 404 6.90 18.48 9.21
C HIS A 404 8.12 19.42 9.14
N GLY A 405 8.36 20.07 8.00
CA GLY A 405 9.48 21.00 7.82
C GLY A 405 10.76 20.34 7.35
N ILE A 406 11.90 20.98 7.63
CA ILE A 406 13.24 20.47 7.33
C ILE A 406 13.84 19.93 8.62
N SER A 407 14.17 18.64 8.63
CA SER A 407 14.55 17.92 9.85
C SER A 407 15.93 17.28 9.75
N ILE A 408 16.75 17.46 10.78
CA ILE A 408 17.91 16.62 11.06
C ILE A 408 17.48 15.53 12.03
N GLY A 409 17.80 14.28 11.68
CA GLY A 409 17.51 13.09 12.47
C GLY A 409 16.20 12.39 12.13
N SER A 410 15.75 11.44 12.94
CA SER A 410 16.27 11.20 14.29
C SER A 410 17.68 10.62 14.32
N LEU A 411 18.55 11.18 15.14
CA LEU A 411 19.91 10.71 15.40
C LEU A 411 19.98 9.97 16.75
N GLY A 412 20.92 9.06 16.91
CA GLY A 412 21.25 8.39 18.16
C GLY A 412 20.36 7.20 18.48
N LYS A 413 19.67 6.64 17.47
CA LYS A 413 18.78 5.50 17.68
C LYS A 413 19.55 4.19 17.71
N TYR A 414 20.48 4.03 16.77
CA TYR A 414 21.24 2.82 16.54
C TYR A 414 22.68 2.96 17.01
N ARG A 415 23.33 1.82 17.26
CA ARG A 415 24.77 1.79 17.57
C ARG A 415 25.57 2.16 16.33
N ASN A 416 26.71 2.81 16.55
CA ASN A 416 27.69 3.17 15.51
C ASN A 416 27.12 4.10 14.42
N GLU A 417 26.10 4.89 14.73
CA GLU A 417 25.71 6.00 13.86
C GLU A 417 26.83 7.04 13.83
N THR A 418 27.05 7.63 12.66
CA THR A 418 28.10 8.64 12.43
C THR A 418 27.50 10.05 12.38
N ASP A 419 28.32 11.03 12.75
CA ASP A 419 27.93 12.44 12.83
C ASP A 419 27.32 12.99 11.54
N VAL A 420 26.42 13.95 11.71
CA VAL A 420 25.96 14.85 10.64
C VAL A 420 26.79 16.12 10.70
N ILE A 421 27.49 16.46 9.62
CA ILE A 421 28.48 17.55 9.62
C ILE A 421 28.32 18.44 8.39
N GLY A 422 28.19 19.76 8.58
CA GLY A 422 28.15 20.71 7.47
C GLY A 422 26.80 20.65 6.75
N LEU A 423 25.79 21.30 7.34
CA LEU A 423 24.50 21.53 6.69
C LEU A 423 24.30 23.03 6.52
N LEU A 424 24.00 23.45 5.30
CA LEU A 424 23.54 24.81 5.01
C LEU A 424 22.13 24.74 4.41
N VAL A 425 21.15 25.33 5.08
CA VAL A 425 19.80 25.53 4.56
C VAL A 425 19.58 27.03 4.39
N LYS A 426 19.38 27.50 3.17
CA LYS A 426 19.23 28.93 2.88
C LYS A 426 18.11 29.28 1.91
N ASN A 427 17.59 30.51 1.98
CA ASN A 427 16.61 31.03 1.03
C ASN A 427 15.39 30.11 0.85
N CYS A 428 14.84 29.58 1.94
CA CYS A 428 13.74 28.61 1.88
C CYS A 428 12.43 29.25 2.39
N THR A 429 11.31 28.85 1.81
CA THR A 429 9.98 29.17 2.35
C THR A 429 9.36 27.92 2.93
N VAL A 430 9.09 27.92 4.23
CA VAL A 430 8.41 26.83 4.94
C VAL A 430 7.01 27.29 5.32
N LYS A 431 5.97 26.58 4.88
CA LYS A 431 4.57 27.02 5.07
C LYS A 431 3.62 25.91 5.48
N ASN A 432 2.66 26.21 6.36
CA ASN A 432 1.63 25.25 6.80
C ASN A 432 2.22 23.92 7.30
N THR A 433 3.35 23.98 8.01
CA THR A 433 4.05 22.81 8.56
C THR A 433 3.98 22.79 10.09
N THR A 434 4.15 21.60 10.68
CA THR A 434 4.24 21.48 12.14
C THR A 434 5.55 22.04 12.69
N ASN A 435 6.63 22.04 11.90
CA ASN A 435 7.92 22.64 12.27
C ASN A 435 8.53 23.38 11.08
N GLY A 436 9.33 24.42 11.35
CA GLY A 436 10.12 25.10 10.33
C GLY A 436 11.39 24.31 10.07
N VAL A 437 12.34 24.45 10.99
CA VAL A 437 13.56 23.64 11.05
C VAL A 437 13.63 22.87 12.36
N ARG A 438 14.11 21.63 12.29
CA ARG A 438 14.02 20.70 13.42
C ARG A 438 15.27 19.84 13.57
N ILE A 439 15.72 19.63 14.80
CA ILE A 439 16.75 18.64 15.15
C ILE A 439 16.13 17.64 16.12
N LYS A 440 16.25 16.34 15.82
CA LYS A 440 15.69 15.22 16.61
C LYS A 440 16.82 14.28 17.02
N THR A 441 17.07 14.12 18.31
CA THR A 441 17.97 13.07 18.82
C THR A 441 17.27 12.19 19.84
N TRP A 442 17.56 10.89 19.82
CA TRP A 442 17.08 9.95 20.81
C TRP A 442 17.81 10.15 22.14
N PRO A 443 17.12 9.98 23.28
CA PRO A 443 17.79 9.99 24.57
C PRO A 443 18.66 8.73 24.72
N GLY A 444 19.81 8.86 25.38
CA GLY A 444 20.66 7.72 25.74
C GLY A 444 21.23 6.95 24.54
N SER A 445 21.71 7.67 23.53
CA SER A 445 22.29 7.10 22.30
C SER A 445 23.21 5.90 22.60
N PRO A 446 22.95 4.72 22.03
CA PRO A 446 23.70 3.52 22.36
C PRO A 446 25.09 3.54 21.68
N GLY A 447 26.17 3.61 22.46
CA GLY A 447 27.56 3.60 21.95
C GLY A 447 28.55 4.26 22.90
N LEU A 448 29.85 4.13 22.61
CA LEU A 448 30.94 4.80 23.36
C LEU A 448 31.07 6.29 23.00
N GLN A 449 30.55 6.70 21.84
CA GLN A 449 30.52 8.10 21.39
C GLN A 449 29.08 8.52 21.08
N ALA A 450 28.70 9.69 21.59
CA ALA A 450 27.44 10.31 21.23
C ALA A 450 27.52 10.85 19.80
N ILE A 451 26.50 10.57 18.99
CA ILE A 451 26.36 11.19 17.67
C ILE A 451 26.14 12.70 17.81
N ARG A 452 26.75 13.47 16.91
CA ARG A 452 26.67 14.93 16.89
C ARG A 452 26.08 15.43 15.58
N ALA A 453 25.41 16.59 15.66
CA ALA A 453 25.11 17.44 14.53
C ALA A 453 26.00 18.69 14.63
N LEU A 454 26.95 18.87 13.72
CA LEU A 454 28.00 19.89 13.78
C LEU A 454 27.98 20.78 12.54
N ASN A 455 28.29 22.06 12.72
CA ASN A 455 28.33 23.04 11.63
C ASN A 455 27.01 23.07 10.83
N ILE A 456 25.94 23.47 11.51
CA ILE A 456 24.58 23.52 10.97
C ILE A 456 24.15 24.99 10.89
N THR A 457 23.84 25.44 9.68
CA THR A 457 23.42 26.82 9.41
C THR A 457 22.03 26.81 8.76
N PHE A 458 21.12 27.59 9.34
CA PHE A 458 19.82 27.92 8.78
C PHE A 458 19.79 29.44 8.55
N GLU A 459 19.60 29.88 7.31
CA GLU A 459 19.75 31.27 6.88
C GLU A 459 18.56 31.65 5.97
N ASP A 460 18.04 32.86 6.04
CA ASP A 460 17.00 33.37 5.13
C ASP A 460 15.80 32.41 4.93
N ILE A 461 15.24 31.93 6.04
CA ILE A 461 14.08 31.03 6.02
C ILE A 461 12.81 31.82 6.33
N THR A 462 11.95 31.97 5.33
CA THR A 462 10.61 32.54 5.49
C THR A 462 9.67 31.48 6.05
N MET A 463 9.01 31.75 7.17
CA MET A 463 8.08 30.83 7.82
C MET A 463 6.65 31.39 7.81
N ILE A 464 5.71 30.68 7.20
CA ILE A 464 4.32 31.11 7.03
C ILE A 464 3.38 30.08 7.64
N ASN A 465 2.66 30.42 8.72
CA ASN A 465 1.77 29.47 9.41
C ASN A 465 2.49 28.16 9.80
N VAL A 466 3.66 28.31 10.42
CA VAL A 466 4.48 27.19 10.93
C VAL A 466 4.27 27.08 12.42
N SER A 467 3.89 25.90 12.93
CA SER A 467 3.56 25.74 14.36
C SER A 467 4.78 25.89 15.27
N ASN A 468 5.90 25.25 14.93
CA ASN A 468 7.16 25.33 15.67
C ASN A 468 8.28 25.84 14.76
N PRO A 469 8.56 27.16 14.71
CA PRO A 469 9.57 27.73 13.81
C PRO A 469 10.92 27.01 13.87
N ILE A 470 11.48 26.86 15.07
CA ILE A 470 12.73 26.16 15.34
C ILE A 470 12.48 25.22 16.52
N ILE A 471 12.86 23.93 16.38
CA ILE A 471 12.75 22.97 17.48
C ILE A 471 13.97 22.04 17.52
N ILE A 472 14.60 21.97 18.69
CA ILE A 472 15.69 21.04 18.98
C ILE A 472 15.20 20.12 20.09
N ASN A 473 14.96 18.85 19.76
CA ASN A 473 14.44 17.85 20.68
C ASN A 473 15.47 16.74 20.89
N GLN A 474 16.11 16.74 22.06
CA GLN A 474 17.07 15.71 22.45
C GLN A 474 16.45 14.50 23.16
N LEU A 475 15.13 14.52 23.37
CA LEU A 475 14.34 13.46 23.99
C LEU A 475 13.37 12.84 22.98
N TYR A 476 13.74 12.81 21.70
CA TYR A 476 12.86 12.36 20.62
C TYR A 476 12.54 10.87 20.78
N CYS A 477 11.28 10.57 21.08
CA CYS A 477 10.82 9.23 21.43
C CYS A 477 9.40 8.97 20.90
N PRO A 478 9.22 8.76 19.58
CA PRO A 478 7.90 8.61 18.95
C PRO A 478 7.19 7.29 19.27
N GLY A 479 7.78 6.42 20.11
CA GLY A 479 7.15 5.21 20.63
C GLY A 479 7.65 4.92 22.04
N HIS A 480 6.81 4.39 22.92
CA HIS A 480 7.02 4.23 24.37
C HIS A 480 8.18 3.29 24.81
N GLY A 481 9.20 3.06 23.97
CA GLY A 481 10.29 2.11 24.21
C GLY A 481 11.68 2.74 24.37
N CYS A 482 11.79 4.02 24.75
CA CYS A 482 13.08 4.68 24.91
C CYS A 482 13.61 4.53 26.34
N THR A 483 14.82 4.01 26.50
CA THR A 483 15.58 4.07 27.75
C THR A 483 16.13 5.48 27.93
N LYS A 484 15.54 6.24 28.85
CA LYS A 484 16.14 7.49 29.34
C LYS A 484 17.30 7.09 30.26
N LYS A 485 18.54 7.42 29.91
CA LYS A 485 19.63 7.45 30.89
C LYS A 485 19.74 8.88 31.40
N ALA A 486 19.84 8.99 32.73
CA ALA A 486 19.92 10.24 33.49
C ALA A 486 21.19 11.02 33.15
#